data_AF-A0A812MIW2-F1
#
_entry.id   AF-A0A812MIW2-F1
#
_cell.length_a   1.000
_cell.length_b   1.000
_cell.length_c   1.000
_cell.angle_alpha   90.00
_cell.angle_beta   90.00
_cell.angle_gamma   90.00
#
_symmetry.space_group_name_H-M   'P 1'
#
loop_
_entity.id
_entity.type
_entity.pdbx_description
1 polymer ?
#
loop_
_entity_poly.entity_id
_entity_poly.type
_entity_poly.pdbx_seq_one_letter_code
_entity_poly.pdbx_strand_id
1 'polypeptide(L)'
;FWASRHGHRTIPIEMGFAEDDAQSRELQQSTASEGSFIMNDFVMKYLLPSNESSQRKLEDWPSEAIDAWSVSEVAYMAQHQLLMQIPELRSDIAIPHFCSLGKLQTVNVWIGTAGTVTALHYDLDDNFLVQVAGF
;
A
#
# COMPACT_ATOMS: atom_id res chain seq x y z
N PHE A 1 -2.82 14.75 -5.53
CA PHE A 1 -4.03 14.67 -4.68
C PHE A 1 -3.66 14.59 -3.19
N TRP A 2 -3.05 13.50 -2.73
CA TRP A 2 -2.72 13.28 -1.31
C TRP A 2 -1.86 14.38 -0.70
N ALA A 3 -0.67 14.64 -1.26
CA ALA A 3 0.21 15.70 -0.78
C ALA A 3 -0.46 17.09 -0.80
N SER A 4 -1.18 17.41 -1.88
CA SER A 4 -1.73 18.75 -2.08
C SER A 4 -2.97 19.06 -1.24
N ARG A 5 -3.85 18.08 -0.98
CA ARG A 5 -5.13 18.30 -0.26
C ARG A 5 -5.12 17.79 1.19
N HIS A 6 -4.33 16.75 1.46
CA HIS A 6 -4.33 16.06 2.76
C HIS A 6 -2.93 15.89 3.34
N GLY A 7 -1.93 16.58 2.77
CA GLY A 7 -0.52 16.42 3.14
C GLY A 7 -0.20 16.74 4.59
N HIS A 8 -1.01 17.57 5.26
CA HIS A 8 -0.83 17.96 6.66
C HIS A 8 -1.28 16.90 7.69
N ARG A 9 -1.92 15.82 7.24
CA ARG A 9 -2.47 14.79 8.13
C ARG A 9 -1.38 13.80 8.54
N THR A 10 -1.52 13.26 9.74
CA THR A 10 -0.65 12.20 10.24
C THR A 10 -1.27 10.83 9.94
N ILE A 11 -0.47 9.91 9.42
CA ILE A 11 -0.87 8.53 9.09
C ILE A 11 0.10 7.51 9.71
N PRO A 12 -0.39 6.33 10.13
CA PRO A 12 0.49 5.24 10.55
C PRO A 12 1.13 4.58 9.32
N ILE A 13 2.44 4.39 9.34
CA ILE A 13 3.21 3.72 8.30
C ILE A 13 4.05 2.62 8.94
N GLU A 14 3.97 1.44 8.36
CA GLU A 14 4.88 0.31 8.56
C GLU A 14 6.00 0.44 7.53
N MET A 15 7.23 0.65 8.00
CA MET A 15 8.43 0.65 7.19
C MET A 15 9.03 -0.75 7.20
N GLY A 16 9.51 -1.20 6.05
CA GLY A 16 10.03 -2.54 5.90
C GLY A 16 10.90 -2.72 4.69
N PHE A 17 11.23 -3.97 4.42
CA PHE A 17 11.94 -4.38 3.21
C PHE A 17 11.16 -5.48 2.53
N ALA A 18 11.00 -5.35 1.21
CA ALA A 18 10.52 -6.42 0.36
C ALA A 18 11.72 -7.12 -0.27
N GLU A 19 11.71 -8.45 -0.17
CA GLU A 19 12.69 -9.33 -0.79
C GLU A 19 12.02 -10.09 -1.92
N ASP A 20 12.60 -10.00 -3.12
CA ASP A 20 12.18 -10.78 -4.28
C ASP A 20 13.22 -11.87 -4.55
N ASP A 21 12.85 -13.11 -4.27
CA ASP A 21 13.61 -14.28 -4.70
C ASP A 21 13.04 -14.77 -6.04
N ALA A 22 13.80 -14.45 -7.10
CA ALA A 22 13.50 -14.83 -8.47
C ALA A 22 13.30 -16.35 -8.66
N GLN A 23 13.79 -17.19 -7.73
CA GLN A 23 13.67 -18.65 -7.78
C GLN A 23 12.45 -19.21 -7.03
N SER A 24 12.08 -18.65 -5.87
CA SER A 24 10.99 -19.19 -5.03
C SER A 24 9.61 -18.62 -5.35
N ARG A 25 9.51 -17.50 -6.08
CA ARG A 25 8.25 -16.75 -6.30
C ARG A 25 7.56 -16.30 -5.01
N GLU A 26 8.27 -16.30 -3.88
CA GLU A 26 7.76 -15.82 -2.61
C GLU A 26 8.23 -14.37 -2.40
N LEU A 27 7.31 -13.42 -2.53
CA LEU A 27 7.52 -12.06 -2.05
C LEU A 27 7.35 -12.05 -0.54
N GLN A 28 8.42 -11.69 0.18
CA GLN A 28 8.39 -11.55 1.64
C GLN A 28 8.61 -10.09 2.01
N GLN A 29 7.79 -9.58 2.93
CA GLN A 29 8.00 -8.28 3.57
C GLN A 29 8.40 -8.49 5.02
N SER A 30 9.48 -7.85 5.44
CA SER A 30 9.84 -7.69 6.86
C SER A 30 9.46 -6.30 7.34
N THR A 31 8.78 -6.19 8.49
CA THR A 31 8.54 -4.91 9.14
C THR A 31 9.74 -4.54 10.00
N ALA A 32 10.41 -3.44 9.65
CA ALA A 32 11.59 -2.94 10.36
C ALA A 32 11.20 -1.95 11.46
N SER A 33 10.21 -1.09 11.20
CA SER A 33 9.72 -0.11 12.17
C SER A 33 8.32 0.36 11.85
N GLU A 34 7.57 0.76 12.87
CA GLU A 34 6.25 1.39 12.72
C GLU A 34 6.31 2.82 13.25
N GLY A 35 5.63 3.75 12.58
CA GLY A 35 5.67 5.15 12.97
C GLY A 35 4.53 5.98 12.40
N SER A 36 4.39 7.19 12.94
CA SER A 36 3.45 8.19 12.44
C SER A 36 4.17 9.14 11.50
N PHE A 37 3.68 9.26 10.27
CA PHE A 37 4.26 10.12 9.23
C PHE A 37 3.29 11.23 8.86
N ILE A 38 3.84 12.38 8.48
CA ILE A 38 3.07 13.40 7.76
C ILE A 38 2.80 12.88 6.35
N MET A 39 1.54 12.89 5.90
CA MET A 39 1.10 12.38 4.60
C MET A 39 1.91 12.97 3.44
N ASN A 40 2.23 14.27 3.50
CA ASN A 40 3.09 14.90 2.49
C ASN A 40 4.48 14.27 2.44
N ASP A 41 5.09 14.03 3.61
CA ASP A 41 6.41 13.42 3.70
C ASP A 41 6.39 11.98 3.20
N PHE A 42 5.37 11.20 3.57
CA PHE A 42 5.17 9.85 3.06
C PHE A 42 5.08 9.85 1.52
N VAL A 43 4.26 10.73 0.95
CA VAL A 43 4.06 10.81 -0.50
C VAL A 43 5.34 11.22 -1.22
N MET A 44 6.03 12.27 -0.74
CA MET A 44 7.18 12.83 -1.42
C MET A 44 8.43 11.96 -1.28
N LYS A 45 8.64 11.35 -0.11
CA LYS A 45 9.87 10.58 0.17
C LYS A 45 9.77 9.12 -0.28
N TYR A 46 8.56 8.53 -0.30
CA TYR A 46 8.40 7.10 -0.56
C TYR A 46 7.48 6.82 -1.75
N LEU A 47 6.24 7.33 -1.74
CA LEU A 47 5.24 6.92 -2.74
C LEU A 47 5.57 7.39 -4.16
N LEU A 48 5.95 8.66 -4.35
CA LEU A 48 6.29 9.19 -5.67
C LEU A 48 7.57 8.56 -6.25
N PRO A 49 8.70 8.49 -5.52
CA PRO A 49 9.89 7.81 -6.01
C PRO A 49 9.64 6.33 -6.35
N SER A 50 8.81 5.64 -5.56
CA SER A 50 8.43 4.25 -5.83
C SER A 50 7.61 4.10 -7.12
N ASN A 51 6.70 5.03 -7.40
CA ASN A 51 5.96 5.01 -8.66
C ASN A 51 6.89 5.24 -9.87
N GLU A 52 7.83 6.17 -9.77
CA GLU A 52 8.81 6.45 -10.83
C GLU A 52 9.71 5.24 -11.09
N SER A 53 10.19 4.59 -10.04
CA SER A 53 11.07 3.41 -10.17
C SER A 53 10.34 2.21 -10.78
N SER A 54 9.05 2.05 -10.49
CA SER A 54 8.19 0.96 -10.97
C SER A 54 7.72 1.12 -12.43
N GLN A 55 7.82 2.32 -12.99
CA GLN A 55 7.51 2.57 -14.41
C GLN A 55 8.68 2.29 -15.35
N ARG A 56 9.85 1.87 -14.84
CA ARG A 56 10.97 1.46 -15.69
C ARG A 56 10.57 0.26 -16.53
N LYS A 57 10.89 0.31 -17.82
CA LYS A 57 10.51 -0.74 -18.74
C LYS A 57 11.40 -1.97 -18.53
N LEU A 58 10.87 -3.15 -18.80
CA LEU A 58 11.59 -4.43 -18.70
C LEU A 58 12.90 -4.43 -19.53
N GLU A 59 12.94 -3.65 -20.61
CA GLU A 59 14.10 -3.44 -21.49
C GLU A 59 15.27 -2.68 -20.83
N ASP A 60 15.03 -1.97 -19.71
CA ASP A 60 16.07 -1.29 -18.92
C ASP A 60 16.65 -2.18 -17.81
N TRP A 61 16.10 -3.39 -17.60
CA TRP A 61 16.60 -4.32 -16.59
C TRP A 61 17.85 -5.06 -17.14
N PRO A 62 19.02 -4.99 -16.47
CA PRO A 62 20.21 -5.66 -16.95
C PRO A 62 19.96 -7.18 -17.02
N SER A 63 20.16 -7.74 -18.21
CA SER A 63 19.95 -9.16 -18.55
C SER A 63 20.71 -10.15 -17.65
N GLU A 64 21.66 -9.68 -16.84
CA GLU A 64 22.55 -10.49 -16.00
C GLU A 64 22.14 -10.53 -14.51
N ALA A 65 21.11 -9.78 -14.09
CA ALA A 65 20.73 -9.63 -12.67
C ALA A 65 19.61 -10.57 -12.19
N ILE A 66 19.21 -11.55 -12.99
CA ILE A 66 18.00 -12.38 -12.75
C ILE A 66 18.19 -13.34 -11.55
N ASP A 67 19.43 -13.61 -11.11
CA ASP A 67 19.74 -14.51 -9.98
C ASP A 67 20.14 -13.78 -8.67
N ALA A 68 19.95 -12.47 -8.59
CA ALA A 68 20.27 -11.70 -7.39
C ALA A 68 19.00 -11.37 -6.59
N TRP A 69 19.02 -11.65 -5.29
CA TRP A 69 18.02 -11.15 -4.34
C TRP A 69 17.98 -9.63 -4.44
N SER A 70 16.83 -9.06 -4.83
CA SER A 70 16.64 -7.62 -4.77
C SER A 70 15.89 -7.28 -3.49
N VAL A 71 16.52 -6.45 -2.65
CA VAL A 71 15.91 -5.90 -1.43
C VAL A 71 15.52 -4.45 -1.72
N SER A 72 14.23 -4.13 -1.60
CA SER A 72 13.73 -2.76 -1.73
C SER A 72 13.05 -2.31 -0.45
N GLU A 73 13.36 -1.11 0.01
CA GLU A 73 12.62 -0.48 1.11
C GLU A 73 11.15 -0.28 0.71
N VAL A 74 10.24 -0.63 1.61
CA VAL A 74 8.80 -0.45 1.43
C VAL A 74 8.21 0.37 2.58
N ALA A 75 7.17 1.13 2.26
CA ALA A 75 6.42 1.93 3.22
C ALA A 75 4.93 1.67 3.01
N TYR A 76 4.25 1.17 4.05
CA TYR A 76 2.90 0.65 3.95
C TYR A 76 1.99 1.21 5.04
N MET A 77 0.94 1.92 4.65
CA MET A 77 -0.21 2.19 5.52
C MET A 77 -1.20 1.04 5.34
N ALA A 78 -1.18 0.06 6.24
CA ALA A 78 -2.10 -1.06 6.22
C ALA A 78 -3.32 -0.80 7.12
N GLN A 79 -4.48 -1.30 6.70
CA GLN A 79 -5.67 -1.49 7.53
C GLN A 79 -6.11 -0.23 8.32
N HIS A 80 -5.99 0.97 7.73
CA HIS A 80 -6.27 2.22 8.43
C HIS A 80 -7.65 2.80 8.07
N GLN A 81 -8.43 3.22 9.07
CA GLN A 81 -9.74 3.87 8.87
C GLN A 81 -9.62 5.34 8.41
N LEU A 82 -8.82 5.60 7.37
CA LEU A 82 -8.49 6.95 6.90
C LEU A 82 -9.75 7.77 6.57
N LEU A 83 -10.79 7.13 6.03
CA LEU A 83 -12.04 7.79 5.63
C LEU A 83 -12.85 8.31 6.82
N MET A 84 -12.59 7.83 8.04
CA MET A 84 -13.17 8.43 9.26
C MET A 84 -12.51 9.76 9.60
N GLN A 85 -11.24 9.95 9.22
CA GLN A 85 -10.51 11.22 9.40
C GLN A 85 -10.77 12.23 8.29
N ILE A 86 -11.17 11.75 7.10
CA ILE A 86 -11.37 12.55 5.89
C ILE A 86 -12.77 12.29 5.32
N PRO A 87 -13.83 12.89 5.92
CA PRO A 87 -15.21 12.62 5.50
C PRO A 87 -15.51 12.96 4.04
N GLU A 88 -14.83 13.96 3.46
CA GLU A 88 -15.04 14.27 2.04
C GLU A 88 -14.67 13.11 1.10
N LEU A 89 -13.67 12.29 1.45
CA LEU A 89 -13.31 11.09 0.69
C LEU A 89 -14.32 9.96 0.87
N ARG A 90 -15.02 9.93 2.00
CA ARG A 90 -16.09 8.96 2.22
C ARG A 90 -17.24 9.18 1.24
N SER A 91 -17.47 10.42 0.80
CA SER A 91 -18.50 10.74 -0.20
C SER A 91 -18.11 10.29 -1.62
N ASP A 92 -16.84 10.02 -1.88
CA ASP A 92 -16.33 9.55 -3.17
C ASP A 92 -16.42 8.03 -3.34
N ILE A 93 -16.78 7.30 -2.27
CA ILE A 93 -16.93 5.84 -2.29
C ILE A 93 -18.40 5.44 -2.13
N ALA A 94 -18.81 4.42 -2.88
CA ALA A 94 -20.11 3.78 -2.72
C ALA A 94 -19.95 2.46 -1.96
N ILE A 95 -20.86 2.20 -1.01
CA ILE A 95 -20.91 0.89 -0.34
C ILE A 95 -21.46 -0.13 -1.34
N PRO A 96 -20.77 -1.26 -1.60
CA PRO A 96 -21.28 -2.30 -2.48
C PRO A 96 -22.67 -2.77 -2.06
N HIS A 97 -23.59 -2.93 -3.02
CA HIS A 97 -24.98 -3.30 -2.72
C HIS A 97 -25.09 -4.60 -1.93
N PHE A 98 -24.17 -5.56 -2.13
CA PHE A 98 -24.13 -6.82 -1.40
C PHE A 98 -23.93 -6.66 0.11
N CYS A 99 -23.33 -5.56 0.59
CA CYS A 99 -23.23 -5.29 2.03
C CYS A 99 -24.60 -5.12 2.70
N SER A 100 -25.68 -4.87 1.95
CA SER A 100 -27.05 -4.86 2.47
C SER A 100 -27.55 -6.21 2.97
N LEU A 101 -26.89 -7.31 2.57
CA LEU A 101 -27.16 -8.67 3.06
C LEU A 101 -26.56 -8.93 4.44
N GLY A 102 -25.71 -8.01 4.95
CA GLY A 102 -25.03 -8.13 6.21
C GLY A 102 -24.90 -6.79 6.93
N LYS A 103 -23.90 -6.67 7.80
CA LYS A 103 -23.56 -5.43 8.50
C LYS A 103 -22.15 -5.00 8.14
N LEU A 104 -22.03 -3.81 7.54
CA LEU A 104 -20.73 -3.19 7.32
C LEU A 104 -20.10 -2.85 8.68
N GLN A 105 -18.97 -3.49 9.01
CA GLN A 105 -18.26 -3.26 10.27
C GLN A 105 -17.30 -2.09 10.16
N THR A 106 -16.33 -2.18 9.26
CA THR A 106 -15.25 -1.19 9.10
C THR A 106 -15.00 -0.89 7.64
N VAL A 107 -14.40 0.27 7.37
CA VAL A 107 -13.89 0.65 6.05
C VAL A 107 -12.45 1.09 6.24
N ASN A 108 -11.52 0.27 5.76
CA ASN A 108 -10.09 0.51 5.85
C ASN A 108 -9.54 0.93 4.49
N VAL A 109 -8.41 1.63 4.53
CA VAL A 109 -7.65 2.09 3.39
C VAL A 109 -6.24 1.54 3.51
N TRP A 110 -5.73 1.06 2.37
CA TRP A 110 -4.37 0.62 2.19
C TRP A 110 -3.68 1.54 1.19
N ILE A 111 -2.49 2.05 1.54
CA ILE A 111 -1.64 2.84 0.64
C ILE A 111 -0.21 2.38 0.86
N GLY A 112 0.48 1.96 -0.20
CA GLY A 112 1.83 1.46 -0.10
C GLY A 112 2.69 1.80 -1.32
N THR A 113 4.00 1.74 -1.14
CA THR A 113 4.97 1.69 -2.23
C THR A 113 4.85 0.37 -2.99
N ALA A 114 5.44 0.28 -4.18
CA ALA A 114 5.60 -0.99 -4.88
C ALA A 114 6.37 -2.01 -4.00
N GLY A 115 5.99 -3.27 -4.11
CA GLY A 115 6.60 -4.36 -3.34
C GLY A 115 6.02 -4.59 -1.94
N THR A 116 5.05 -3.78 -1.47
CA THR A 116 4.40 -4.08 -0.17
C THR A 116 3.65 -5.41 -0.23
N VAL A 117 3.83 -6.24 0.79
CA VAL A 117 3.20 -7.55 0.94
C VAL A 117 2.44 -7.59 2.26
N THR A 118 1.19 -8.04 2.19
CA THR A 118 0.50 -8.52 3.38
C THR A 118 0.63 -10.04 3.42
N ALA A 119 1.18 -10.57 4.53
CA ALA A 119 1.32 -12.02 4.71
C ALA A 119 -0.01 -12.75 4.52
N LEU A 120 0.03 -14.03 4.13
CA LEU A 120 -1.17 -14.85 3.99
C LEU A 120 -1.93 -14.93 5.32
N HIS A 121 -3.18 -14.48 5.32
CA HIS A 121 -4.07 -14.49 6.46
C HIS A 121 -5.53 -14.60 6.01
N TYR A 122 -6.45 -14.70 6.97
CA TYR A 122 -7.88 -14.55 6.76
C TYR A 122 -8.47 -13.65 7.84
N ASP A 123 -9.54 -12.94 7.49
CA ASP A 123 -10.33 -12.14 8.43
C ASP A 123 -11.57 -12.93 8.88
N LEU A 124 -12.15 -12.55 10.03
CA LEU A 124 -13.38 -13.15 10.54
C LEU A 124 -14.62 -12.69 9.78
N ASP A 125 -14.61 -11.46 9.26
CA ASP A 125 -15.72 -10.87 8.51
C ASP A 125 -15.51 -11.07 6.99
N ASP A 126 -16.60 -11.17 6.24
CA ASP A 126 -16.55 -11.07 4.77
C ASP A 126 -16.04 -9.69 4.33
N ASN A 127 -15.19 -9.66 3.30
CA ASN A 127 -14.53 -8.43 2.86
C ASN A 127 -14.71 -8.15 1.37
N PHE A 128 -14.85 -6.87 1.02
CA PHE A 128 -14.72 -6.37 -0.34
C PHE A 128 -13.43 -5.55 -0.45
N LEU A 129 -12.41 -6.12 -1.09
CA LEU A 129 -11.20 -5.39 -1.44
C LEU A 129 -11.39 -4.69 -2.80
N VAL A 130 -11.24 -3.37 -2.82
CA VAL A 130 -11.46 -2.54 -4.02
C VAL A 130 -10.18 -1.81 -4.38
N GLN A 131 -9.61 -2.13 -5.55
CA GLN A 131 -8.46 -1.41 -6.09
C GLN A 131 -8.91 -0.06 -6.65
N VAL A 132 -8.28 1.03 -6.19
CA VAL A 132 -8.55 2.41 -6.69
C VAL A 132 -7.43 2.91 -7.61
N ALA A 133 -6.17 2.60 -7.29
CA ALA A 133 -4.99 3.00 -8.07
C ALA A 133 -3.86 1.96 -7.91
N GLY A 134 -3.03 1.79 -8.94
CA GLY A 134 -2.02 0.71 -9.04
C GLY A 134 -2.32 -0.20 -10.23
N PHE A 135 -1.32 -0.96 -10.71
CA PHE A 135 -1.41 -1.84 -11.88
C PHE A 135 -0.65 -3.14 -11.65
#